data_AF-A0A2W6R8R8-F1
#
_entry.id   AF-A0A2W6R8R8-F1
#
_cell.length_a   1.000
_cell.length_b   1.000
_cell.length_c   1.000
_cell.angle_alpha   90.00
_cell.angle_beta   90.00
_cell.angle_gamma   90.00
#
_symmetry.space_group_name_H-M   'P 1'
#
loop_
_entity.id
_entity.type
_entity.pdbx_description
1 polymer ?
#
loop_
_entity_poly.entity_id
_entity_poly.type
_entity_poly.pdbx_seq_one_letter_code
_entity_poly.pdbx_strand_id
1 'polypeptide(L)'
;MKFWRPGITGKLFLAIFATCIVLLISMHWAVRISFERGFIDYIKHGNEQRLQLLSDALGEQYAQHGNWRFLRNNDRFVFQILRSFEHDNSEDKPGPGMPPHGWRTQFWVVDQNNKVLVGPRAPIPPDGTRRPILVNGAEVGAVIASPVERLTRNT
;
A
#
# COMPACT_ATOMS: atom_id res chain seq x y z
N MET A 1 33.29 -49.22 -0.36
CA MET A 1 32.97 -47.78 -0.18
C MET A 1 33.75 -47.28 1.04
N LYS A 2 34.69 -46.37 0.85
CA LYS A 2 35.70 -45.99 1.86
C LYS A 2 35.05 -45.05 2.89
N PHE A 3 34.70 -45.58 4.06
CA PHE A 3 34.19 -44.78 5.16
C PHE A 3 35.28 -43.80 5.62
N TRP A 4 35.10 -42.53 5.28
CA TRP A 4 35.87 -41.43 5.85
C TRP A 4 35.71 -41.48 7.37
N ARG A 5 36.81 -41.67 8.10
CA ARG A 5 36.86 -41.53 9.56
C ARG A 5 37.47 -40.17 9.86
N PRO A 6 36.70 -39.05 9.79
CA PRO A 6 37.22 -37.77 10.20
C PRO A 6 37.65 -37.87 11.67
N GLY A 7 38.86 -37.40 11.98
CA GLY A 7 39.29 -37.23 13.37
C GLY A 7 38.32 -36.31 14.12
N ILE A 8 38.41 -36.27 15.46
CA ILE A 8 37.50 -35.48 16.31
C ILE A 8 37.39 -34.03 15.82
N THR A 9 38.49 -33.43 15.36
CA THR A 9 38.53 -32.09 14.74
C THR A 9 37.66 -31.97 13.49
N GLY A 10 37.66 -32.98 12.61
CA GLY A 10 36.83 -32.98 11.40
C GLY A 10 35.35 -33.16 11.72
N LYS A 11 35.00 -33.93 12.75
CA LYS A 11 33.63 -34.06 13.24
C LYS A 11 33.11 -32.75 13.85
N LEU A 12 33.94 -32.07 14.64
CA LEU A 12 33.62 -30.76 15.21
C LEU A 12 33.50 -29.68 14.12
N PHE A 13 34.44 -29.65 13.17
CA PHE A 13 34.38 -28.74 12.03
C PHE A 13 33.11 -28.95 11.21
N LEU A 14 32.77 -30.21 10.91
CA LEU A 14 31.55 -30.53 10.16
C LEU A 14 30.28 -30.15 10.94
N ALA A 15 30.27 -30.33 12.26
CA ALA A 15 29.15 -29.94 13.10
C ALA A 15 28.93 -28.42 13.11
N ILE A 16 30.00 -27.64 13.26
CA ILE A 16 29.95 -26.16 13.22
C ILE A 16 29.58 -25.67 11.81
N PHE A 17 30.14 -26.28 10.78
CA PHE A 17 29.84 -25.92 9.40
C PHE A 17 28.36 -26.20 9.06
N ALA A 18 27.83 -27.34 9.51
CA ALA A 18 26.43 -27.68 9.35
C ALA A 18 25.51 -26.70 10.09
N THR A 19 25.85 -26.30 11.33
CA THR A 19 25.05 -25.32 12.07
C THR A 19 25.09 -23.95 11.40
N CYS A 20 26.23 -23.51 10.87
CA CYS A 20 26.34 -22.27 10.09
C CYS A 20 25.46 -22.30 8.82
N ILE A 21 25.45 -23.42 8.07
CA ILE A 21 24.58 -23.57 6.89
C ILE A 21 23.11 -23.44 7.27
N VAL A 22 22.68 -24.13 8.34
CA VAL A 22 21.29 -24.08 8.81
C VAL A 22 20.88 -22.65 9.19
N LEU A 23 21.77 -21.90 9.85
CA LEU A 23 21.52 -20.50 10.21
C LEU A 23 21.35 -19.61 8.97
N LEU A 24 22.22 -19.76 7.96
CA LEU A 24 22.12 -18.98 6.73
C LEU A 24 20.82 -19.28 5.94
N ILE A 25 20.44 -20.56 5.85
CA ILE A 25 19.18 -20.96 5.19
C ILE A 25 17.98 -20.39 5.95
N SER A 26 17.99 -20.48 7.28
CA SER A 26 16.92 -19.97 8.13
C SER A 26 16.78 -18.45 8.01
N MET A 27 17.90 -17.73 8.02
CA MET A 27 17.92 -16.28 7.82
C MET A 27 17.39 -15.89 6.44
N HIS A 28 17.78 -16.63 5.39
CA HIS A 28 17.28 -16.39 4.04
C HIS A 28 15.76 -16.61 3.93
N TRP A 29 15.25 -17.69 4.53
CA TRP A 29 13.82 -17.98 4.58
C TRP A 29 13.03 -16.93 5.36
N ALA A 30 13.53 -16.51 6.52
CA ALA A 30 12.88 -15.51 7.37
C ALA A 30 12.70 -14.18 6.63
N VAL A 31 13.73 -13.73 5.90
CA VAL A 31 13.66 -12.50 5.11
C VAL A 31 12.61 -12.62 4.01
N ARG A 32 12.58 -13.73 3.26
CA ARG A 32 11.61 -13.96 2.18
C ARG A 32 10.16 -13.92 2.71
N ILE A 33 9.89 -14.60 3.82
CA ILE A 33 8.57 -14.64 4.46
C ILE A 33 8.17 -13.26 5.01
N SER A 34 9.12 -12.56 5.62
CA SER A 34 8.88 -11.22 6.20
C SER A 34 8.48 -10.21 5.12
N PHE A 35 9.11 -10.25 3.95
CA PHE A 35 8.75 -9.38 2.83
C PHE A 35 7.40 -9.74 2.20
N GLU A 36 7.11 -11.02 1.97
CA GLU A 36 5.84 -11.44 1.33
C GLU A 36 4.62 -11.10 2.18
N ARG A 37 4.70 -11.29 3.50
CA ARG A 37 3.54 -11.10 4.39
C ARG A 37 3.55 -9.75 5.09
N GLY A 38 4.67 -9.37 5.71
CA GLY A 38 4.71 -8.16 6.54
C GLY A 38 4.71 -6.88 5.72
N PHE A 39 5.56 -6.81 4.70
CA PHE A 39 5.74 -5.58 3.93
C PHE A 39 4.54 -5.28 3.00
N ILE A 40 4.05 -6.27 2.26
CA ILE A 40 2.89 -6.08 1.38
C ILE A 40 1.64 -5.70 2.18
N ASP A 41 1.38 -6.39 3.29
CA ASP A 41 0.25 -6.05 4.15
C ASP A 41 0.40 -4.63 4.70
N TYR A 42 1.60 -4.24 5.14
CA TYR A 42 1.84 -2.88 5.61
C TYR A 42 1.52 -1.81 4.54
N ILE A 43 1.98 -2.00 3.30
CA ILE A 43 1.69 -1.08 2.18
C ILE A 43 0.20 -1.08 1.85
N LYS A 44 -0.45 -2.23 1.89
CA LYS A 44 -1.89 -2.36 1.63
C LYS A 44 -2.72 -1.60 2.64
N HIS A 45 -2.51 -1.86 3.93
CA HIS A 45 -3.23 -1.15 5.00
C HIS A 45 -3.04 0.36 4.88
N GLY A 46 -1.82 0.81 4.58
CA GLY A 46 -1.60 2.24 4.48
C GLY A 46 -2.23 2.89 3.25
N ASN A 47 -2.23 2.22 2.09
CA ASN A 47 -2.95 2.72 0.91
C ASN A 47 -4.46 2.73 1.15
N GLU A 48 -5.01 1.72 1.84
CA GLU A 48 -6.43 1.67 2.19
C GLU A 48 -6.82 2.80 3.15
N GLN A 49 -6.00 3.06 4.17
CA GLN A 49 -6.21 4.17 5.11
C GLN A 49 -6.22 5.52 4.39
N ARG A 50 -5.29 5.74 3.45
CA ARG A 50 -5.28 6.96 2.62
C ARG A 50 -6.56 7.10 1.81
N LEU A 51 -7.06 6.01 1.25
CA LEU A 51 -8.27 5.98 0.44
C LEU A 51 -9.51 6.29 1.27
N GLN A 52 -9.56 5.76 2.50
CA GLN A 52 -10.63 6.06 3.46
C GLN A 52 -10.64 7.53 3.84
N LEU A 53 -9.50 8.09 4.28
CA LEU A 53 -9.41 9.50 4.65
C LEU A 53 -9.77 10.44 3.49
N LEU A 54 -9.35 10.10 2.27
CA LEU A 54 -9.73 10.86 1.08
C LEU A 54 -11.23 10.76 0.80
N SER A 55 -11.81 9.57 0.95
CA SER A 55 -13.24 9.35 0.77
C SER A 55 -14.07 10.16 1.76
N ASP A 56 -13.68 10.16 3.02
CA ASP A 56 -14.37 10.88 4.10
C ASP A 56 -14.31 12.40 3.86
N ALA A 57 -13.12 12.95 3.57
CA ALA A 57 -12.96 14.37 3.27
C ALA A 57 -13.73 14.84 2.01
N LEU A 58 -13.83 13.99 0.98
CA LEU A 58 -14.65 14.27 -0.19
C LEU A 58 -16.14 14.22 0.14
N GLY A 59 -16.56 13.29 1.00
CA GLY A 59 -17.93 13.18 1.49
C GLY A 59 -18.36 14.43 2.25
N GLU A 60 -17.52 14.95 3.13
CA GLU A 60 -17.78 16.19 3.88
C GLU A 60 -17.97 17.39 2.95
N GLN A 61 -17.10 17.58 1.95
CA GLN A 61 -17.29 18.67 1.00
C GLN A 61 -18.47 18.47 0.07
N TYR A 62 -18.78 17.22 -0.29
CA TYR A 62 -20.00 16.95 -1.03
C TYR A 62 -21.24 17.26 -0.21
N ALA A 63 -21.25 16.97 1.10
CA ALA A 63 -22.37 17.30 1.99
C ALA A 63 -22.60 18.81 2.10
N GLN A 64 -21.53 19.62 2.06
CA GLN A 64 -21.62 21.09 2.10
C GLN A 64 -22.08 21.70 0.77
N HIS A 65 -21.53 21.23 -0.36
CA HIS A 65 -21.80 21.82 -1.67
C HIS A 65 -22.98 21.17 -2.42
N GLY A 66 -23.34 19.94 -2.06
CA GLY A 66 -24.37 19.12 -2.71
C GLY A 66 -24.03 18.64 -4.12
N ASN A 67 -22.82 18.90 -4.63
CA ASN A 67 -22.39 18.52 -5.98
C ASN A 67 -20.85 18.53 -6.12
N TRP A 68 -20.35 17.89 -7.18
CA TRP A 68 -18.92 17.77 -7.49
C TRP A 68 -18.26 19.02 -8.10
N ARG A 69 -18.90 20.20 -8.09
CA ARG A 69 -18.37 21.40 -8.77
C ARG A 69 -17.15 21.98 -8.06
N PHE A 70 -16.98 21.72 -6.77
CA PHE A 70 -15.79 22.12 -6.01
C PHE A 70 -14.51 21.46 -6.55
N LEU A 71 -14.58 20.22 -7.03
CA LEU A 71 -13.43 19.54 -7.65
C LEU A 71 -13.00 20.20 -8.95
N ARG A 72 -13.95 20.71 -9.75
CA ARG A 72 -13.66 21.42 -11.00
C ARG A 72 -13.14 22.85 -10.78
N ASN A 73 -13.51 23.46 -9.67
CA ASN A 73 -13.08 24.82 -9.34
C ASN A 73 -11.72 24.85 -8.62
N ASN A 74 -11.31 23.72 -8.05
CA ASN A 74 -10.07 23.61 -7.30
C ASN A 74 -9.36 22.29 -7.62
N ASP A 75 -8.66 22.27 -8.76
CA ASP A 75 -7.90 21.11 -9.24
C ASP A 75 -6.83 20.64 -8.25
N ARG A 76 -6.41 21.51 -7.32
CA ARG A 76 -5.41 21.22 -6.29
C ARG A 76 -6.01 20.75 -4.97
N PHE A 77 -7.32 20.77 -4.80
CA PHE A 77 -7.99 20.39 -3.55
C PHE A 77 -7.64 18.96 -3.12
N VAL A 78 -7.76 17.99 -4.04
CA VAL A 78 -7.44 16.59 -3.77
C VAL A 78 -5.95 16.43 -3.41
N PHE A 79 -5.06 17.14 -4.11
CA PHE A 79 -3.62 17.12 -3.81
C PHE A 79 -3.31 17.75 -2.45
N GLN A 80 -4.06 18.76 -2.02
CA GLN A 80 -3.91 19.40 -0.73
C GLN A 80 -4.36 18.47 0.40
N ILE A 81 -5.50 17.79 0.25
CA ILE A 81 -5.96 16.75 1.19
C ILE A 81 -4.91 15.63 1.31
N LEU A 82 -4.40 15.14 0.18
CA LEU A 82 -3.37 14.11 0.19
C LEU A 82 -2.12 14.58 0.91
N ARG A 83 -1.68 15.82 0.66
CA ARG A 83 -0.51 16.41 1.32
C ARG A 83 -0.73 16.66 2.81
N SER A 84 -1.93 17.03 3.25
CA SER A 84 -2.20 17.23 4.68
C SER A 84 -2.09 15.92 5.46
N PHE A 85 -2.53 14.79 4.89
CA PHE A 85 -2.31 13.46 5.49
C PHE A 85 -0.82 13.09 5.61
N GLU A 86 0.02 13.67 4.77
CA GLU A 86 1.47 13.48 4.82
C GLU A 86 2.15 14.39 5.86
N HIS A 87 1.62 15.60 6.10
CA HIS A 87 2.21 16.59 7.00
C HIS A 87 1.80 16.43 8.47
N ASP A 88 0.61 15.91 8.77
CA ASP A 88 0.15 15.66 10.16
C ASP A 88 0.93 14.53 10.86
N ASN A 89 1.85 13.87 10.15
CA ASN A 89 2.75 12.83 10.66
C ASN A 89 4.17 13.39 10.88
N SER A 90 4.27 14.60 11.43
CA SER A 90 5.53 15.30 11.66
C SER A 90 6.32 14.71 12.83
N GLU A 91 7.14 13.70 12.55
CA GLU A 91 8.43 13.40 13.23
C GLU A 91 9.17 12.31 12.43
N ASP A 92 9.80 12.68 11.31
CA ASP A 92 10.82 11.91 10.53
C ASP A 92 10.57 10.41 10.26
N LYS A 93 9.32 9.95 10.43
CA LYS A 93 8.87 8.59 10.20
C LYS A 93 7.53 8.69 9.47
N PRO A 94 7.32 7.93 8.39
CA PRO A 94 5.97 7.77 7.86
C PRO A 94 5.08 7.35 9.04
N GLY A 95 4.03 8.13 9.31
CA GLY A 95 3.11 7.85 10.40
C GLY A 95 2.60 6.41 10.34
N PRO A 96 2.14 5.85 11.47
CA PRO A 96 1.57 4.50 11.48
C PRO A 96 0.46 4.41 10.42
N GLY A 97 0.71 3.65 9.34
CA GLY A 97 -0.28 3.41 8.29
C GLY A 97 -0.25 4.36 7.08
N MET A 98 0.87 5.02 6.74
CA MET A 98 1.02 5.66 5.42
C MET A 98 2.13 5.00 4.60
N PRO A 99 1.87 4.58 3.34
CA PRO A 99 2.89 3.94 2.52
C PRO A 99 3.95 4.96 2.09
N PRO A 100 5.24 4.57 2.00
CA PRO A 100 6.31 5.45 1.51
C PRO A 100 6.01 5.94 0.09
N HIS A 101 6.58 7.09 -0.30
CA HIS A 101 6.21 7.77 -1.55
C HIS A 101 6.23 6.89 -2.81
N GLY A 102 7.24 6.02 -2.95
CA GLY A 102 7.36 5.10 -4.10
C GLY A 102 6.38 3.91 -4.10
N TRP A 103 5.65 3.70 -3.00
CA TRP A 103 4.73 2.58 -2.78
C TRP A 103 3.26 3.02 -2.70
N ARG A 104 2.97 4.22 -3.20
CA ARG A 104 1.63 4.80 -3.23
C ARG A 104 0.91 4.39 -4.50
N THR A 105 -0.27 3.84 -4.35
CA THR A 105 -1.11 3.47 -5.49
C THR A 105 -1.69 4.71 -6.17
N GLN A 106 -1.90 4.58 -7.48
CA GLN A 106 -2.67 5.53 -8.25
C GLN A 106 -4.14 5.40 -7.85
N PHE A 107 -4.88 6.50 -7.94
CA PHE A 107 -6.30 6.48 -7.61
C PHE A 107 -7.10 7.37 -8.55
N TRP A 108 -8.39 7.09 -8.62
CA TRP A 108 -9.41 7.82 -9.35
C TRP A 108 -10.52 8.19 -8.39
N VAL A 109 -11.08 9.38 -8.56
CA VAL A 109 -12.34 9.79 -7.94
C VAL A 109 -13.39 9.76 -9.04
N VAL A 110 -14.46 9.01 -8.82
CA VAL A 110 -15.59 8.90 -9.76
C VAL A 110 -16.86 9.41 -9.12
N ASP A 111 -17.77 9.94 -9.94
CA ASP A 111 -19.13 10.28 -9.50
C ASP A 111 -20.03 9.03 -9.42
N GLN A 112 -21.29 9.24 -8.99
CA GLN A 112 -22.35 8.23 -8.95
C GLN A 112 -22.63 7.50 -10.28
N ASN A 113 -22.23 8.07 -11.43
CA ASN A 113 -22.37 7.48 -12.76
C ASN A 113 -21.07 6.81 -13.24
N ASN A 114 -20.09 6.62 -12.35
CA ASN A 114 -18.73 6.14 -12.66
C ASN A 114 -17.95 7.03 -13.65
N LYS A 115 -18.31 8.32 -13.76
CA LYS A 115 -17.51 9.27 -14.54
C LYS A 115 -16.30 9.71 -13.72
N VAL A 116 -15.11 9.59 -14.30
CA VAL A 116 -13.87 10.07 -13.68
C VAL A 116 -13.92 11.59 -13.51
N LEU A 117 -13.79 12.02 -12.26
CA LEU A 117 -13.68 13.43 -11.86
C LEU A 117 -12.21 13.83 -11.68
N VAL A 118 -11.42 12.98 -11.01
CA VAL A 118 -10.00 13.19 -10.73
C VAL A 118 -9.26 11.87 -10.90
N GLY A 119 -8.04 11.92 -11.43
CA GLY A 119 -7.16 10.75 -11.50
C GLY A 119 -6.25 10.77 -12.73
N PRO A 120 -5.35 9.78 -12.85
CA PRO A 120 -4.55 9.57 -14.04
C PRO A 120 -5.41 9.33 -15.29
N ARG A 121 -4.83 9.60 -16.47
CA ARG A 121 -5.47 9.30 -17.77
C ARG A 121 -5.55 7.80 -18.09
N ALA A 122 -4.87 6.96 -17.32
CA ALA A 122 -4.94 5.51 -17.46
C ALA A 122 -6.35 5.01 -17.12
N PRO A 123 -6.81 3.92 -17.74
CA PRO A 123 -8.11 3.32 -17.41
C PRO A 123 -8.13 2.83 -15.97
N ILE A 124 -9.30 2.90 -15.34
CA ILE A 124 -9.53 2.36 -14.00
C ILE A 124 -9.31 0.84 -14.05
N PRO A 125 -8.46 0.27 -13.18
CA PRO A 125 -8.26 -1.17 -13.11
C PRO A 125 -9.56 -1.87 -12.66
N PRO A 126 -9.97 -2.97 -13.32
CA PRO A 126 -11.19 -3.70 -12.96
C PRO A 126 -11.10 -4.36 -11.58
N ASP A 127 -9.90 -4.65 -11.12
CA ASP A 127 -9.55 -5.23 -9.82
C ASP A 127 -9.17 -4.16 -8.77
N GLY A 128 -9.41 -2.88 -9.06
CA GLY A 128 -9.08 -1.77 -8.16
C GLY A 128 -9.89 -1.78 -6.87
N THR A 129 -9.25 -1.43 -5.76
CA THR A 129 -9.92 -1.27 -4.46
C THR A 129 -10.84 -0.05 -4.52
N ARG A 130 -12.15 -0.26 -4.39
CA ARG A 130 -13.17 0.80 -4.42
C ARG A 130 -13.62 1.14 -3.00
N ARG A 131 -13.50 2.42 -2.62
CA ARG A 131 -14.07 2.98 -1.40
C ARG A 131 -15.22 3.93 -1.74
N PRO A 132 -16.45 3.65 -1.30
CA PRO A 132 -17.60 4.51 -1.58
C PRO A 132 -17.50 5.81 -0.78
N ILE A 133 -17.84 6.91 -1.43
CA ILE A 133 -18.01 8.21 -0.79
C ILE A 133 -19.46 8.30 -0.36
N LEU A 134 -19.70 8.22 0.95
CA LEU A 134 -21.03 8.19 1.54
C LEU A 134 -21.40 9.56 2.09
N VAL A 135 -22.61 10.03 1.77
CA VAL A 135 -23.20 11.26 2.32
C VAL A 135 -24.61 10.90 2.79
N ASN A 136 -24.87 11.07 4.08
CA ASN A 136 -26.15 10.67 4.71
C ASN A 136 -26.54 9.21 4.41
N GLY A 137 -25.54 8.31 4.33
CA GLY A 137 -25.76 6.89 4.01
C GLY A 137 -26.00 6.57 2.53
N ALA A 138 -26.07 7.58 1.66
CA ALA A 138 -26.16 7.40 0.21
C ALA A 138 -24.77 7.50 -0.44
N GLU A 139 -24.49 6.61 -1.39
CA GLU A 139 -23.27 6.68 -2.19
C GLU A 139 -23.40 7.76 -3.27
N VAL A 140 -22.53 8.78 -3.21
CA VAL A 140 -22.52 9.92 -4.16
C VAL A 140 -21.38 9.84 -5.17
N GLY A 141 -20.47 8.88 -4.97
CA GLY A 141 -19.30 8.62 -5.79
C GLY A 141 -18.38 7.60 -5.12
N ALA A 142 -17.19 7.40 -5.67
CA ALA A 142 -16.22 6.50 -5.08
C ALA A 142 -14.77 6.94 -5.37
N VAL A 143 -13.88 6.56 -4.46
CA VAL A 143 -12.43 6.59 -4.69
C VAL A 143 -11.97 5.18 -5.04
N ILE A 144 -11.33 5.00 -6.20
CA ILE A 144 -10.84 3.71 -6.68
C ILE A 144 -9.32 3.76 -6.72
N ALA A 145 -8.63 2.82 -6.11
CA ALA A 145 -7.18 2.70 -6.16
C ALA A 145 -6.73 1.54 -7.05
N SER A 146 -5.57 1.69 -7.68
CA SER A 146 -4.88 0.54 -8.29
C SER A 146 -4.45 -0.45 -7.20
N PRO A 147 -4.49 -1.76 -7.48
CA PRO A 147 -3.96 -2.77 -6.56
C PRO A 147 -2.50 -2.51 -6.21
N VAL A 148 -2.09 -2.81 -4.98
CA VAL A 148 -0.70 -2.65 -4.51
C VAL A 148 0.22 -3.60 -5.27
N GLU A 149 -0.28 -4.75 -5.69
CA GLU A 149 0.42 -5.78 -6.46
C GLU A 149 0.87 -5.26 -7.84
N ARG A 150 0.23 -4.20 -8.36
CA ARG A 150 0.66 -3.55 -9.60
C ARG A 150 1.87 -2.64 -9.43
N LEU A 151 2.24 -2.27 -8.20
CA LEU A 151 3.45 -1.49 -7.94
C LEU A 151 4.72 -2.33 -8.10
N THR A 152 4.65 -3.64 -7.84
CA THR A 152 5.77 -4.57 -7.99
C THR A 152 5.79 -5.28 -9.34
N ARG A 153 4.63 -5.38 -10.00
CA ARG A 153 4.48 -6.00 -11.31
C ARG A 153 4.62 -4.96 -12.44
N ASN A 154 5.82 -4.40 -12.58
CA ASN A 154 6.20 -3.63 -13.76
C ASN A 154 7.20 -4.48 -14.57
N THR A 155 6.67 -5.42 -15.36
CA THR A 155 7.40 -6.13 -16.42
C THR A 155 6.41 -6.47 -17.52
#